data_AF-A0A952RDE6-F1
#
_entry.id   AF-A0A952RDE6-F1
#
_cell.length_a   1.000
_cell.length_b   1.000
_cell.length_c   1.000
_cell.angle_alpha   90.00
_cell.angle_beta   90.00
_cell.angle_gamma   90.00
#
_symmetry.space_group_name_H-M   'P 1'
#
loop_
_entity.id
_entity.type
_entity.pdbx_description
1 polymer ?
#
loop_
_entity_poly.entity_id
_entity_poly.type
_entity_poly.pdbx_seq_one_letter_code
_entity_poly.pdbx_strand_id
1 'polypeptide(L)'
;ESLWTHGAPVDLSKLETDRHRPSPVKDFDHSPTSGLPKTGRLTSRLRSDRSASLSGQASGTSHLGVDVDPSDLEMLAKRLREIAEDRASASLVLERLAHALEVAGLEVDDERLHLNYSRQGSVSVTVGQRHVAWCQIGPREFGMILQSADVVRRATEAIPGALPGAFTKPDTPTLHVPVSELGRIPAFVMDDWDAAVRVEVERAGKSSYLKKKTGSLYHILMSPRLREEAALLAYPGTADASAPQPAAGSTAWWFGVNNNNNKGAHVKLAEISELLKGGSFRWQVGNSKRMPWTAYQEMLPNDPVLIWTEHGDEEKWGVLGTAMIEGKGDGYVVLGGGRRFDQPLTPYPKRSGRKRKEQVPETEEVRFLSEALGRTFQPLGDVYAAVYGERRKSPITVTSVSIEQFQRIVAFVAERGAK
;
A
#
# COMPACT_ATOMS: atom_id res chain seq x y z
N GLU A 1 -45.42 -29.85 -32.86
CA GLU A 1 -44.78 -28.78 -33.66
C GLU A 1 -43.32 -28.68 -33.19
N SER A 2 -42.39 -29.27 -33.96
CA SER A 2 -41.32 -28.54 -34.69
C SER A 2 -40.15 -28.15 -33.77
N LEU A 3 -38.89 -28.62 -33.87
CA LEU A 3 -38.08 -29.32 -34.88
C LEU A 3 -36.85 -29.94 -34.16
N TRP A 4 -36.37 -31.10 -34.64
CA TRP A 4 -35.03 -31.65 -34.37
C TRP A 4 -33.95 -30.79 -35.11
N THR A 5 -32.62 -30.81 -34.87
CA THR A 5 -31.66 -31.93 -34.94
C THR A 5 -30.20 -31.49 -34.62
N HIS A 6 -29.41 -32.45 -34.09
CA HIS A 6 -27.97 -32.74 -34.30
C HIS A 6 -26.80 -31.89 -33.73
N GLY A 7 -26.01 -32.56 -32.88
CA GLY A 7 -24.55 -32.39 -32.72
C GLY A 7 -23.91 -33.74 -32.34
N ALA A 8 -22.97 -34.22 -33.16
CA ALA A 8 -22.41 -35.58 -33.19
C ALA A 8 -21.35 -35.88 -32.10
N PRO A 9 -21.07 -37.17 -31.78
CA PRO A 9 -19.99 -37.55 -30.87
C PRO A 9 -18.60 -37.45 -31.52
N VAL A 10 -17.60 -37.02 -30.75
CA VAL A 10 -16.20 -36.90 -31.16
C VAL A 10 -15.52 -38.28 -31.20
N ASP A 11 -14.90 -38.60 -32.33
CA ASP A 11 -14.11 -39.82 -32.56
C ASP A 11 -12.65 -39.60 -32.13
N LEU A 12 -12.19 -40.40 -31.17
CA LEU A 12 -10.86 -40.32 -30.53
C LEU A 12 -9.79 -41.21 -31.21
N SER A 13 -10.05 -41.73 -32.42
CA SER A 13 -9.14 -42.66 -33.10
C SER A 13 -7.99 -42.01 -33.91
N LYS A 14 -7.71 -40.70 -33.77
CA LYS A 14 -6.72 -39.98 -34.59
C LYS A 14 -5.70 -39.13 -33.84
N LEU A 15 -5.10 -39.64 -32.77
CA LEU A 15 -3.97 -38.96 -32.13
C LEU A 15 -2.92 -39.95 -31.59
N GLU A 16 -2.40 -40.78 -32.48
CA GLU A 16 -1.05 -41.35 -32.36
C GLU A 16 -0.37 -41.31 -33.71
N THR A 17 0.73 -40.58 -33.80
CA THR A 17 2.04 -40.93 -34.40
C THR A 17 2.71 -39.67 -34.93
N ASP A 18 3.73 -39.19 -34.22
CA ASP A 18 5.00 -38.92 -34.89
C ASP A 18 6.16 -38.96 -33.90
N ARG A 19 6.90 -40.06 -33.97
CA ARG A 19 8.20 -40.26 -33.33
C ARG A 19 9.30 -39.82 -34.30
N HIS A 20 10.34 -39.23 -33.70
CA HIS A 20 11.72 -39.13 -34.18
C HIS A 20 12.05 -38.20 -35.36
N ARG A 21 12.79 -37.12 -35.02
CA ARG A 21 14.18 -36.98 -35.49
C ARG A 21 15.05 -36.18 -34.52
N PRO A 22 16.28 -36.64 -34.20
CA PRO A 22 17.21 -35.95 -33.31
C PRO A 22 18.26 -35.13 -34.10
N SER A 23 18.86 -34.14 -33.45
CA SER A 23 20.30 -33.75 -33.51
C SER A 23 20.51 -32.26 -33.16
N PRO A 24 21.72 -31.80 -32.79
CA PRO A 24 22.83 -32.52 -32.17
C PRO A 24 23.35 -31.86 -30.89
N VAL A 25 23.99 -32.71 -30.08
CA VAL A 25 24.91 -32.38 -29.00
C VAL A 25 26.09 -31.59 -29.56
N LYS A 26 26.48 -30.50 -28.89
CA LYS A 26 27.81 -29.91 -29.02
C LYS A 26 28.50 -30.03 -27.67
N ASP A 27 29.56 -30.82 -27.71
CA ASP A 27 30.57 -30.97 -26.67
C ASP A 27 31.26 -29.63 -26.39
N PHE A 28 31.50 -29.34 -25.11
CA PHE A 28 32.62 -28.50 -24.72
C PHE A 28 33.34 -29.14 -23.54
N ASP A 29 34.53 -29.62 -23.86
CA ASP A 29 35.52 -30.20 -22.96
C ASP A 29 36.02 -29.20 -21.92
N HIS A 30 36.30 -29.73 -20.74
CA HIS A 30 37.14 -29.13 -19.73
C HIS A 30 38.62 -29.42 -20.00
N SER A 31 39.49 -28.49 -19.59
CA SER A 31 40.72 -28.69 -18.77
C SER A 31 41.91 -27.81 -19.27
N PRO A 32 42.99 -27.61 -18.48
CA PRO A 32 43.37 -26.28 -17.97
C PRO A 32 44.76 -25.87 -18.48
N THR A 33 45.21 -24.63 -18.24
CA THR A 33 46.65 -24.38 -18.12
C THR A 33 46.99 -23.06 -17.42
N SER A 34 48.03 -23.19 -16.61
CA SER A 34 48.75 -22.27 -15.75
C SER A 34 49.50 -21.13 -16.47
N GLY A 35 49.82 -20.05 -15.73
CA GLY A 35 51.09 -19.33 -15.91
C GLY A 35 51.06 -17.79 -15.88
N LEU A 36 51.27 -17.21 -14.70
CA LEU A 36 51.79 -15.83 -14.47
C LEU A 36 53.29 -15.73 -14.90
N PRO A 37 53.99 -14.58 -14.76
CA PRO A 37 53.65 -13.15 -14.91
C PRO A 37 54.70 -12.37 -15.74
N LYS A 38 54.51 -11.05 -15.98
CA LYS A 38 55.54 -9.99 -15.78
C LYS A 38 55.11 -8.58 -16.27
N THR A 39 55.30 -7.59 -15.37
CA THR A 39 55.82 -6.21 -15.55
C THR A 39 55.34 -5.42 -16.78
N GLY A 40 54.66 -4.27 -16.67
CA GLY A 40 55.02 -3.08 -15.90
C GLY A 40 55.51 -1.98 -16.85
N ARG A 41 54.78 -0.87 -16.98
CA ARG A 41 55.39 0.44 -17.30
C ARG A 41 54.43 1.61 -17.04
N LEU A 42 54.92 2.51 -16.21
CA LEU A 42 54.46 3.88 -16.03
C LEU A 42 54.47 4.65 -17.35
N THR A 43 53.47 5.51 -17.55
CA THR A 43 53.72 6.92 -17.89
C THR A 43 52.62 7.81 -17.32
N SER A 44 53.09 8.77 -16.54
CA SER A 44 52.50 10.01 -16.08
C SER A 44 51.98 10.94 -17.20
N ARG A 45 50.98 11.77 -16.89
CA ARG A 45 50.94 13.24 -17.07
C ARG A 45 49.57 13.79 -16.59
N LEU A 46 49.59 14.54 -15.49
CA LEU A 46 49.36 16.00 -15.39
C LEU A 46 47.91 16.41 -15.75
N ARG A 47 47.08 16.64 -14.72
CA ARG A 47 46.76 17.95 -14.11
C ARG A 47 45.95 18.87 -15.04
N SER A 48 44.67 19.04 -14.72
CA SER A 48 44.08 20.36 -14.60
C SER A 48 43.05 20.37 -13.48
N ASP A 49 43.35 21.19 -12.48
CA ASP A 49 42.44 21.63 -11.43
C ASP A 49 41.25 22.38 -12.04
N ARG A 50 40.05 22.12 -11.52
CA ARG A 50 39.02 23.15 -11.29
C ARG A 50 37.95 22.67 -10.31
N SER A 51 38.14 23.09 -9.06
CA SER A 51 37.13 23.72 -8.19
C SER A 51 35.74 23.07 -8.06
N ALA A 52 35.59 22.35 -6.93
CA ALA A 52 34.53 22.47 -5.93
C ALA A 52 33.17 23.11 -6.29
N SER A 53 32.10 22.33 -6.10
CA SER A 53 30.93 22.80 -5.35
C SER A 53 30.36 21.65 -4.51
N LEU A 54 30.46 21.80 -3.20
CA LEU A 54 29.75 21.03 -2.19
C LEU A 54 28.26 21.44 -2.19
N SER A 55 27.38 20.48 -2.41
CA SER A 55 26.04 20.42 -1.80
C SER A 55 25.74 18.93 -1.63
N GLY A 56 25.69 18.36 -0.44
CA GLY A 56 25.02 18.88 0.75
C GLY A 56 23.80 18.01 0.96
N GLN A 57 23.89 17.13 1.95
CA GLN A 57 22.95 16.08 2.31
C GLN A 57 21.50 16.57 2.44
N ALA A 58 20.57 15.72 2.02
CA ALA A 58 19.24 15.64 2.63
C ALA A 58 18.96 14.15 2.93
N SER A 59 19.59 13.66 4.01
CA SER A 59 19.21 12.40 4.65
C SER A 59 17.89 12.65 5.38
N GLY A 60 16.79 12.21 4.77
CA GLY A 60 15.49 12.13 5.40
C GLY A 60 15.49 11.01 6.44
N THR A 61 15.27 11.39 7.69
CA THR A 61 15.32 10.56 8.89
C THR A 61 14.30 9.42 8.85
N SER A 62 14.81 8.18 8.78
CA SER A 62 14.04 6.96 8.95
C SER A 62 13.72 6.74 10.43
N HIS A 63 12.44 6.60 10.76
CA HIS A 63 12.02 6.24 12.11
C HIS A 63 11.98 4.72 12.36
N LEU A 64 12.52 3.91 11.42
CA LEU A 64 12.73 2.46 11.60
C LEU A 64 14.11 1.96 11.12
N GLY A 65 15.06 2.85 10.77
CA GLY A 65 16.48 2.48 10.60
C GLY A 65 16.83 1.52 9.44
N VAL A 66 15.88 1.23 8.55
CA VAL A 66 16.13 0.40 7.36
C VAL A 66 15.74 1.18 6.11
N ASP A 67 16.76 1.60 5.36
CA ASP A 67 16.59 2.21 4.05
C ASP A 67 16.29 1.10 3.03
N VAL A 68 15.01 0.93 2.69
CA VAL A 68 14.60 0.09 1.55
C VAL A 68 14.78 0.91 0.28
N ASP A 69 15.50 0.35 -0.70
CA ASP A 69 15.69 0.99 -2.00
C ASP A 69 14.33 1.16 -2.71
N PRO A 70 13.93 2.37 -3.12
CA PRO A 70 12.67 2.60 -3.84
C PRO A 70 12.51 1.73 -5.09
N SER A 71 13.61 1.37 -5.77
CA SER A 71 13.56 0.51 -6.95
C SER A 71 13.13 -0.92 -6.63
N ASP A 72 13.37 -1.42 -5.41
CA ASP A 72 12.90 -2.73 -4.98
C ASP A 72 11.39 -2.73 -4.71
N LEU A 73 10.86 -1.64 -4.13
CA LEU A 73 9.42 -1.43 -3.96
C LEU A 73 8.71 -1.36 -5.32
N GLU A 74 9.25 -0.60 -6.28
CA GLU A 74 8.72 -0.51 -7.63
C GLU A 74 8.76 -1.86 -8.38
N MET A 75 9.84 -2.61 -8.22
CA MET A 75 9.98 -3.95 -8.80
C MET A 75 8.95 -4.92 -8.22
N LEU A 76 8.76 -4.93 -6.89
CA LEU A 76 7.73 -5.73 -6.24
C LEU A 76 6.34 -5.32 -6.71
N ALA A 77 6.04 -4.01 -6.74
CA ALA A 77 4.78 -3.47 -7.22
C ALA A 77 4.48 -3.88 -8.67
N LYS A 78 5.50 -3.87 -9.54
CA LYS A 78 5.37 -4.41 -10.90
C LYS A 78 5.00 -5.89 -10.90
N ARG A 79 5.65 -6.72 -10.07
CA ARG A 79 5.31 -8.16 -9.98
C ARG A 79 3.91 -8.39 -9.44
N LEU A 80 3.48 -7.62 -8.45
CA LEU A 80 2.14 -7.72 -7.90
C LEU A 80 1.07 -7.45 -8.97
N ARG A 81 1.26 -6.43 -9.82
CA ARG A 81 0.37 -6.16 -10.97
C ARG A 81 0.24 -7.32 -11.95
N GLU A 82 1.30 -8.09 -12.11
CA GLU A 82 1.35 -9.22 -13.03
C GLU A 82 0.67 -10.46 -12.40
N ILE A 83 0.71 -10.59 -11.07
CA ILE A 83 0.25 -11.75 -10.30
C ILE A 83 -1.20 -11.61 -9.81
N ALA A 84 -1.58 -10.43 -9.34
CA ALA A 84 -2.88 -10.14 -8.75
C ALA A 84 -3.77 -9.35 -9.72
N GLU A 85 -5.08 -9.41 -9.49
CA GLU A 85 -6.06 -8.70 -10.32
C GLU A 85 -6.41 -7.32 -9.75
N ASP A 86 -6.33 -7.21 -8.43
CA ASP A 86 -6.64 -6.02 -7.67
C ASP A 86 -5.73 -5.88 -6.44
N ARG A 87 -5.89 -4.76 -5.74
CA ARG A 87 -5.12 -4.46 -4.53
C ARG A 87 -5.39 -5.42 -3.39
N ALA A 88 -6.64 -5.86 -3.19
CA ALA A 88 -6.98 -6.78 -2.09
C ALA A 88 -6.25 -8.12 -2.26
N SER A 89 -6.25 -8.64 -3.48
CA SER A 89 -5.52 -9.82 -3.91
C SER A 89 -4.00 -9.64 -3.74
N ALA A 90 -3.46 -8.46 -4.11
CA ALA A 90 -2.05 -8.15 -3.91
C ALA A 90 -1.66 -8.10 -2.43
N SER A 91 -2.49 -7.50 -1.58
CA SER A 91 -2.30 -7.47 -0.13
C SER A 91 -2.33 -8.88 0.46
N LEU A 92 -3.28 -9.73 0.05
CA LEU A 92 -3.33 -11.14 0.47
C LEU A 92 -2.07 -11.91 0.06
N VAL A 93 -1.54 -11.69 -1.14
CA VAL A 93 -0.27 -12.30 -1.57
C VAL A 93 0.88 -11.87 -0.66
N LEU A 94 0.99 -10.57 -0.35
CA LEU A 94 2.03 -10.05 0.53
C LEU A 94 1.89 -10.58 1.97
N GLU A 95 0.67 -10.68 2.49
CA GLU A 95 0.38 -11.25 3.80
C GLU A 95 0.78 -12.72 3.87
N ARG A 96 0.49 -13.52 2.83
CA ARG A 96 0.88 -14.94 2.80
C ARG A 96 2.39 -15.12 2.68
N LEU A 97 3.07 -14.29 1.89
CA LEU A 97 4.55 -14.30 1.83
C LEU A 97 5.18 -13.89 3.17
N ALA A 98 4.60 -12.90 3.86
CA ALA A 98 5.05 -12.48 5.18
C ALA A 98 4.81 -13.55 6.25
N HIS A 99 3.64 -14.20 6.24
CA HIS A 99 3.33 -15.33 7.11
C HIS A 99 4.38 -16.45 6.99
N ALA A 100 4.78 -16.80 5.76
CA ALA A 100 5.82 -17.80 5.55
C ALA A 100 7.18 -17.41 6.17
N LEU A 101 7.53 -16.11 6.15
CA LEU A 101 8.73 -15.59 6.82
C LEU A 101 8.62 -15.64 8.34
N GLU A 102 7.47 -15.24 8.89
CA GLU A 102 7.19 -15.29 10.32
C GLU A 102 7.27 -16.72 10.86
N VAL A 103 6.69 -17.68 10.14
CA VAL A 103 6.74 -19.11 10.49
C VAL A 103 8.16 -19.66 10.37
N ALA A 104 8.91 -19.26 9.34
CA ALA A 104 10.29 -19.71 9.18
C ALA A 104 11.17 -19.24 10.35
N GLY A 105 10.87 -18.09 10.95
CA GLY A 105 11.57 -17.56 12.11
C GLY A 105 13.05 -17.26 11.83
N LEU A 106 13.40 -17.02 10.56
CA LEU A 106 14.76 -16.73 10.12
C LEU A 106 14.99 -15.23 10.00
N GLU A 107 16.15 -14.77 10.45
CA GLU A 107 16.59 -13.39 10.28
C GLU A 107 17.03 -13.11 8.83
N VAL A 108 17.06 -11.83 8.46
CA VAL A 108 17.39 -11.36 7.10
C VAL A 108 18.77 -11.82 6.61
N ASP A 109 19.70 -12.07 7.51
CA ASP A 109 21.08 -12.46 7.21
C ASP A 109 21.33 -13.98 7.35
N ASP A 110 20.32 -14.76 7.74
CA ASP A 110 20.41 -16.22 7.82
C ASP A 110 20.68 -16.82 6.44
N GLU A 111 21.74 -17.63 6.33
CA GLU A 111 22.20 -18.22 5.06
C GLU A 111 21.21 -19.23 4.46
N ARG A 112 20.25 -19.70 5.25
CA ARG A 112 19.20 -20.61 4.77
C ARG A 112 18.07 -19.85 4.09
N LEU A 113 17.90 -18.56 4.36
CA LEU A 113 16.80 -17.78 3.81
C LEU A 113 17.19 -17.16 2.46
N HIS A 114 16.36 -17.37 1.45
CA HIS A 114 16.50 -16.73 0.16
C HIS A 114 15.17 -16.15 -0.29
N LEU A 115 15.15 -14.85 -0.56
CA LEU A 115 14.00 -14.16 -1.15
C LEU A 115 14.32 -13.83 -2.61
N ASN A 116 13.47 -14.26 -3.53
CA ASN A 116 13.77 -14.20 -4.95
C ASN A 116 12.68 -13.51 -5.76
N TYR A 117 13.11 -12.60 -6.65
CA TYR A 117 12.40 -12.24 -7.86
C TYR A 117 12.93 -13.12 -9.00
N SER A 118 12.12 -14.02 -9.55
CA SER A 118 12.57 -14.79 -10.70
C SER A 118 12.55 -13.92 -11.97
N ARG A 119 13.37 -14.28 -12.96
CA ARG A 119 13.32 -13.64 -14.29
C ARG A 119 11.96 -13.86 -14.98
N GLN A 120 11.30 -14.97 -14.65
CA GLN A 120 9.96 -15.32 -15.09
C GLN A 120 8.87 -14.58 -14.29
N GLY A 121 9.27 -13.76 -13.32
CA GLY A 121 8.43 -12.83 -12.59
C GLY A 121 7.64 -13.41 -11.42
N SER A 122 8.11 -14.51 -10.85
CA SER A 122 7.63 -14.97 -9.55
C SER A 122 8.30 -14.22 -8.39
N VAL A 123 7.56 -14.08 -7.29
CA VAL A 123 8.11 -13.70 -5.97
C VAL A 123 8.04 -14.94 -5.09
N SER A 124 9.09 -15.24 -4.34
CA SER A 124 9.13 -16.46 -3.52
C SER A 124 9.97 -16.32 -2.27
N VAL A 125 9.54 -17.07 -1.25
CA VAL A 125 10.28 -17.36 -0.02
C VAL A 125 10.87 -18.76 -0.16
N THR A 126 12.19 -18.86 -0.05
CA THR A 126 12.93 -20.10 -0.16
C THR A 126 13.72 -20.34 1.12
N VAL A 127 13.64 -21.57 1.64
CA VAL A 127 14.43 -22.05 2.77
C VAL A 127 15.36 -23.16 2.28
N GLY A 128 16.67 -22.99 2.49
CA GLY A 128 17.72 -23.80 1.89
C GLY A 128 17.65 -23.76 0.36
N GLN A 129 17.14 -24.82 -0.26
CA GLN A 129 16.97 -24.92 -1.71
C GLN A 129 15.51 -25.12 -2.14
N ARG A 130 14.55 -24.92 -1.23
CA ARG A 130 13.13 -25.17 -1.50
C ARG A 130 12.27 -23.94 -1.35
N HIS A 131 11.39 -23.69 -2.31
CA HIS A 131 10.37 -22.66 -2.17
C HIS A 131 9.34 -23.15 -1.16
N VAL A 132 9.21 -22.42 -0.06
CA VAL A 132 8.20 -22.69 0.96
C VAL A 132 6.91 -21.90 0.70
N ALA A 133 7.02 -20.82 -0.06
CA ALA A 133 5.93 -19.97 -0.53
C ALA A 133 6.32 -19.30 -1.86
N TRP A 134 5.44 -19.25 -2.84
CA TRP A 134 5.70 -18.50 -4.08
C TRP A 134 4.41 -18.06 -4.76
N CYS A 135 4.51 -17.01 -5.57
CA CYS A 135 3.45 -16.58 -6.46
C CYS A 135 3.99 -16.38 -7.88
N GLN A 136 3.17 -16.68 -8.90
CA GLN A 136 3.61 -16.65 -10.30
C GLN A 136 2.60 -15.99 -11.24
N ILE A 137 3.14 -15.26 -12.22
CA ILE A 137 2.40 -14.39 -13.17
C ILE A 137 1.48 -15.19 -14.10
N GLY A 138 1.87 -16.41 -14.47
CA GLY A 138 1.15 -17.22 -15.47
C GLY A 138 -0.24 -17.65 -14.97
N PRO A 139 -0.34 -18.74 -14.20
CA PRO A 139 -1.62 -19.22 -13.68
C PRO A 139 -2.21 -18.32 -12.56
N ARG A 140 -1.56 -17.21 -12.20
CA ARG A 140 -1.98 -16.31 -11.09
C ARG A 140 -2.35 -17.08 -9.84
N GLU A 141 -1.41 -17.89 -9.39
CA GLU A 141 -1.60 -18.76 -8.23
C GLU A 141 -0.49 -18.54 -7.20
N PHE A 142 -0.83 -18.87 -5.97
CA PHE A 142 0.07 -18.97 -4.85
C PHE A 142 0.35 -20.43 -4.56
N GLY A 143 1.62 -20.82 -4.58
CA GLY A 143 2.07 -22.13 -4.17
C GLY A 143 2.56 -22.16 -2.73
N MET A 144 2.19 -23.22 -2.02
CA MET A 144 2.65 -23.53 -0.67
C MET A 144 3.10 -24.98 -0.58
N ILE A 145 4.11 -25.25 0.24
CA ILE A 145 4.48 -26.62 0.62
C ILE A 145 3.54 -27.14 1.70
N LEU A 146 3.27 -28.43 1.69
CA LEU A 146 2.50 -29.12 2.72
C LEU A 146 3.27 -30.34 3.21
N GLN A 147 3.01 -30.78 4.43
CA GLN A 147 3.59 -32.02 4.95
C GLN A 147 2.85 -33.25 4.44
N SER A 148 1.53 -33.13 4.25
CA SER A 148 0.66 -34.27 4.00
C SER A 148 0.00 -34.21 2.62
N ALA A 149 0.18 -35.29 1.84
CA ALA A 149 -0.54 -35.46 0.58
C ALA A 149 -2.07 -35.59 0.78
N ASP A 150 -2.52 -36.08 1.95
CA ASP A 150 -3.94 -36.11 2.28
C ASP A 150 -4.51 -34.69 2.51
N VAL A 151 -3.71 -33.79 3.12
CA VAL A 151 -4.10 -32.39 3.27
C VAL A 151 -4.20 -31.71 1.90
N VAL A 152 -3.26 -31.96 0.97
CA VAL A 152 -3.38 -31.49 -0.42
C VAL A 152 -4.69 -31.94 -1.04
N ARG A 153 -4.99 -33.25 -0.98
CA ARG A 153 -6.21 -33.81 -1.57
C ARG A 153 -7.47 -33.14 -1.00
N ARG A 154 -7.57 -33.06 0.34
CA ARG A 154 -8.69 -32.39 1.03
C ARG A 154 -8.79 -30.91 0.68
N ALA A 155 -7.66 -30.22 0.51
CA ALA A 155 -7.63 -28.82 0.12
C ALA A 155 -8.11 -28.61 -1.33
N THR A 156 -7.72 -29.48 -2.26
CA THR A 156 -8.17 -29.42 -3.66
C THR A 156 -9.67 -29.70 -3.81
N GLU A 157 -10.26 -30.47 -2.89
CA GLU A 157 -11.71 -30.66 -2.81
C GLU A 157 -12.43 -29.45 -2.20
N ALA A 158 -11.76 -28.71 -1.30
CA ALA A 158 -12.35 -27.62 -0.52
C ALA A 158 -12.20 -26.22 -1.16
N ILE A 159 -11.13 -25.99 -1.93
CA ILE A 159 -10.79 -24.68 -2.49
C ILE A 159 -11.00 -24.69 -4.01
N PRO A 160 -11.92 -23.87 -4.55
CA PRO A 160 -12.18 -23.82 -5.99
C PRO A 160 -10.91 -23.53 -6.81
N GLY A 161 -10.62 -24.38 -7.79
CA GLY A 161 -9.49 -24.21 -8.70
C GLY A 161 -8.11 -24.49 -8.08
N ALA A 162 -8.04 -24.93 -6.82
CA ALA A 162 -6.78 -25.37 -6.25
C ALA A 162 -6.31 -26.69 -6.85
N LEU A 163 -5.01 -26.83 -7.08
CA LEU A 163 -4.41 -27.98 -7.76
C LEU A 163 -3.25 -28.56 -6.95
N PRO A 164 -3.08 -29.89 -6.96
CA PRO A 164 -1.91 -30.52 -6.37
C PRO A 164 -0.69 -30.28 -7.27
N GLY A 165 0.46 -30.11 -6.64
CA GLY A 165 1.76 -30.13 -7.31
C GLY A 165 2.78 -30.95 -6.52
N ALA A 166 3.99 -31.05 -7.07
CA ALA A 166 5.14 -31.58 -6.37
C ALA A 166 6.40 -30.87 -6.87
N PHE A 167 7.34 -30.61 -5.96
CA PHE A 167 8.70 -30.25 -6.38
C PHE A 167 9.36 -31.42 -7.09
N THR A 168 10.21 -31.13 -8.08
CA THR A 168 11.05 -32.13 -8.75
C THR A 168 12.10 -32.66 -7.78
N LYS A 169 11.69 -33.65 -6.97
CA LYS A 169 12.43 -34.36 -5.93
C LYS A 169 13.07 -33.48 -4.83
N PRO A 170 12.92 -33.86 -3.56
CA PRO A 170 12.05 -34.93 -3.06
C PRO A 170 10.58 -34.49 -3.07
N ASP A 171 9.68 -35.48 -3.20
CA ASP A 171 8.22 -35.37 -3.36
C ASP A 171 7.54 -34.66 -2.18
N THR A 172 7.85 -33.38 -1.99
CA THR A 172 7.17 -32.52 -1.02
C THR A 172 5.85 -32.16 -1.65
N PRO A 173 4.72 -32.54 -1.04
CA PRO A 173 3.41 -32.17 -1.54
C PRO A 173 3.31 -30.64 -1.62
N THR A 174 2.79 -30.13 -2.72
CA THR A 174 2.50 -28.70 -2.85
C THR A 174 1.04 -28.49 -3.18
N LEU A 175 0.51 -27.38 -2.70
CA LEU A 175 -0.81 -26.90 -3.06
C LEU A 175 -0.66 -25.59 -3.82
N HIS A 176 -1.28 -25.53 -4.98
CA HIS A 176 -1.37 -24.35 -5.82
C HIS A 176 -2.78 -23.79 -5.65
N VAL A 177 -2.90 -22.56 -5.17
CA VAL A 177 -4.18 -21.89 -4.87
C VAL A 177 -4.33 -20.66 -5.76
N PRO A 178 -5.42 -20.51 -6.53
CA PRO A 178 -5.68 -19.28 -7.26
C PRO A 178 -5.63 -18.07 -6.34
N VAL A 179 -5.00 -16.97 -6.80
CA VAL A 179 -4.83 -15.76 -5.97
C VAL A 179 -6.18 -15.22 -5.47
N SER A 180 -7.25 -15.36 -6.25
CA SER A 180 -8.62 -14.97 -5.88
C SER A 180 -9.21 -15.75 -4.69
N GLU A 181 -8.64 -16.90 -4.34
CA GLU A 181 -9.14 -17.79 -3.28
C GLU A 181 -8.25 -17.79 -2.02
N LEU A 182 -7.19 -16.97 -1.96
CA LEU A 182 -6.26 -16.94 -0.80
C LEU A 182 -6.91 -16.53 0.53
N GLY A 183 -8.01 -15.79 0.47
CA GLY A 183 -8.82 -15.43 1.63
C GLY A 183 -9.63 -16.60 2.20
N ARG A 184 -9.71 -17.73 1.49
CA ARG A 184 -10.55 -18.89 1.86
C ARG A 184 -9.75 -20.15 2.21
N ILE A 185 -8.44 -20.03 2.39
CA ILE A 185 -7.59 -21.17 2.77
C ILE A 185 -8.05 -21.68 4.15
N PRO A 186 -8.50 -22.94 4.28
CA PRO A 186 -8.95 -23.49 5.55
C PRO A 186 -7.81 -23.59 6.58
N ALA A 187 -8.17 -23.49 7.86
CA ALA A 187 -7.19 -23.56 8.96
C ALA A 187 -6.32 -24.84 8.91
N PHE A 188 -6.90 -26.00 8.59
CA PHE A 188 -6.13 -27.25 8.51
C PHE A 188 -5.03 -27.25 7.43
N VAL A 189 -5.18 -26.42 6.38
CA VAL A 189 -4.16 -26.24 5.35
C VAL A 189 -3.07 -25.31 5.86
N MET A 190 -3.44 -24.22 6.54
CA MET A 190 -2.49 -23.30 7.17
C MET A 190 -1.65 -24.01 8.23
N ASP A 191 -2.26 -24.84 9.08
CA ASP A 191 -1.55 -25.59 10.13
C ASP A 191 -0.53 -26.58 9.54
N ASP A 192 -0.88 -27.28 8.47
CA ASP A 192 0.01 -28.24 7.78
C ASP A 192 1.12 -27.52 7.01
N TRP A 193 0.82 -26.36 6.41
CA TRP A 193 1.81 -25.49 5.79
C TRP A 193 2.82 -24.99 6.83
N ASP A 194 2.36 -24.50 7.97
CA ASP A 194 3.21 -24.04 9.06
C ASP A 194 4.17 -25.13 9.53
N ALA A 195 3.66 -26.34 9.71
CA ALA A 195 4.46 -27.50 10.05
C ALA A 195 5.49 -27.82 8.95
N ALA A 196 5.10 -27.73 7.68
CA ALA A 196 5.99 -27.98 6.54
C ALA A 196 7.15 -26.98 6.48
N VAL A 197 6.87 -25.69 6.67
CA VAL A 197 7.90 -24.64 6.72
C VAL A 197 8.90 -24.92 7.85
N ARG A 198 8.43 -25.21 9.06
CA ARG A 198 9.31 -25.52 10.21
C ARG A 198 10.21 -26.73 9.93
N VAL A 199 9.66 -27.79 9.35
CA VAL A 199 10.45 -28.97 8.96
C VAL A 199 11.49 -28.64 7.89
N GLU A 200 11.18 -27.78 6.93
CA GLU A 200 12.18 -27.36 5.94
C GLU A 200 13.27 -26.46 6.55
N VAL A 201 12.95 -25.63 7.55
CA VAL A 201 13.95 -24.87 8.32
C VAL A 201 14.89 -25.79 9.11
N GLU A 202 14.35 -26.84 9.73
CA GLU A 202 15.13 -27.85 10.46
C GLU A 202 16.02 -28.68 9.52
N ARG A 203 15.51 -29.01 8.33
CA ARG A 203 16.25 -29.76 7.30
C ARG A 203 17.32 -28.91 6.60
N ALA A 204 17.13 -27.60 6.54
CA ALA A 204 18.03 -26.71 5.83
C ALA A 204 19.38 -26.63 6.55
N GLY A 205 20.39 -27.29 5.96
CA GLY A 205 21.79 -27.04 6.31
C GLY A 205 22.27 -25.66 5.85
N LYS A 206 23.51 -25.30 6.19
CA LYS A 206 24.14 -24.07 5.69
C LYS A 206 24.21 -24.12 4.15
N SER A 207 23.56 -23.17 3.49
CA SER A 207 23.50 -23.08 2.04
C SER A 207 24.62 -22.16 1.54
N SER A 208 25.48 -22.68 0.66
CA SER A 208 26.46 -21.86 -0.07
C SER A 208 25.85 -21.13 -1.28
N TYR A 209 24.52 -21.23 -1.45
CA TYR A 209 23.82 -20.56 -2.54
C TYR A 209 23.99 -19.06 -2.37
N LEU A 210 24.63 -18.42 -3.35
CA LEU A 210 24.98 -17.00 -3.36
C LEU A 210 23.82 -16.17 -2.82
N LYS A 211 24.05 -15.47 -1.69
CA LYS A 211 23.16 -14.43 -1.16
C LYS A 211 22.86 -13.43 -2.27
N LYS A 212 21.76 -13.64 -3.02
CA LYS A 212 21.15 -12.53 -3.75
C LYS A 212 20.56 -11.65 -2.66
N LYS A 213 21.25 -10.54 -2.37
CA LYS A 213 20.77 -9.54 -1.43
C LYS A 213 19.39 -9.08 -1.89
N THR A 214 18.38 -9.53 -1.18
CA THR A 214 17.01 -9.01 -1.22
C THR A 214 16.57 -8.72 0.21
N GLY A 215 17.51 -8.22 1.04
CA GLY A 215 17.19 -7.69 2.36
C GLY A 215 16.05 -6.67 2.29
N SER A 216 16.00 -5.88 1.23
CA SER A 216 14.86 -5.02 0.89
C SER A 216 13.52 -5.77 0.86
N LEU A 217 13.42 -6.91 0.17
CA LEU A 217 12.18 -7.70 0.11
C LEU A 217 11.82 -8.27 1.48
N TYR A 218 12.81 -8.69 2.29
CA TYR A 218 12.57 -9.12 3.67
C TYR A 218 11.94 -7.98 4.47
N HIS A 219 12.55 -6.80 4.44
CA HIS A 219 12.07 -5.64 5.18
C HIS A 219 10.70 -5.15 4.68
N ILE A 220 10.44 -5.21 3.37
CA ILE A 220 9.13 -4.92 2.81
C ILE A 220 8.10 -5.92 3.36
N LEU A 221 8.38 -7.23 3.29
CA LEU A 221 7.45 -8.26 3.74
C LEU A 221 7.24 -8.23 5.26
N MET A 222 8.24 -7.89 6.07
CA MET A 222 8.11 -7.86 7.53
C MET A 222 7.53 -6.54 8.07
N SER A 223 7.36 -5.52 7.23
CA SER A 223 6.79 -4.23 7.61
C SER A 223 5.38 -4.06 7.03
N PRO A 224 4.32 -4.07 7.86
CA PRO A 224 2.95 -3.85 7.40
C PRO A 224 2.81 -2.57 6.56
N ARG A 225 3.51 -1.50 6.96
CA ARG A 225 3.53 -0.23 6.23
C ARG A 225 4.13 -0.38 4.83
N LEU A 226 5.25 -1.08 4.70
CA LEU A 226 5.92 -1.23 3.39
C LEU A 226 5.17 -2.22 2.49
N ARG A 227 4.51 -3.24 3.05
CA ARG A 227 3.58 -4.10 2.30
C ARG A 227 2.46 -3.27 1.69
N GLU A 228 1.85 -2.41 2.50
CA GLU A 228 0.79 -1.52 2.06
C GLU A 228 1.27 -0.54 0.97
N GLU A 229 2.46 0.04 1.15
CA GLU A 229 3.08 0.91 0.16
C GLU A 229 3.33 0.18 -1.17
N ALA A 230 3.83 -1.06 -1.13
CA ALA A 230 4.01 -1.89 -2.33
C ALA A 230 2.68 -2.21 -3.04
N ALA A 231 1.62 -2.51 -2.29
CA ALA A 231 0.29 -2.78 -2.84
C ALA A 231 -0.33 -1.51 -3.47
N LEU A 232 -0.17 -0.35 -2.83
CA LEU A 232 -0.57 0.96 -3.36
C LEU A 232 0.18 1.33 -4.63
N LEU A 233 1.50 1.10 -4.66
CA LEU A 233 2.32 1.31 -5.84
C LEU A 233 1.94 0.39 -6.99
N ALA A 234 1.50 -0.84 -6.69
CA ALA A 234 1.02 -1.77 -7.71
C ALA A 234 -0.32 -1.31 -8.31
N TYR A 235 -1.23 -0.78 -7.49
CA TYR A 235 -2.56 -0.35 -7.94
C TYR A 235 -2.84 1.11 -7.56
N PRO A 236 -2.12 2.07 -8.16
CA PRO A 236 -2.30 3.49 -7.88
C PRO A 236 -3.68 3.90 -8.36
N GLY A 237 -4.49 4.46 -7.45
CA GLY A 237 -5.88 4.82 -7.73
C GLY A 237 -6.92 3.78 -7.29
N THR A 238 -6.50 2.61 -6.81
CA THR A 238 -7.34 1.81 -5.90
C THR A 238 -7.18 2.40 -4.50
N ALA A 239 -7.75 3.60 -4.32
CA ALA A 239 -8.06 4.10 -3.00
C ALA A 239 -8.80 2.98 -2.27
N ASP A 240 -8.10 2.45 -1.29
CA ASP A 240 -8.48 1.43 -0.34
C ASP A 240 -9.96 1.04 -0.39
N ALA A 241 -10.30 -0.12 -0.96
CA ALA A 241 -11.62 -0.70 -0.72
C ALA A 241 -11.80 -1.12 0.76
N SER A 242 -10.70 -1.10 1.54
CA SER A 242 -10.65 -1.22 2.99
C SER A 242 -10.56 0.13 3.72
N ALA A 243 -10.49 1.27 3.02
CA ALA A 243 -11.19 2.43 3.52
C ALA A 243 -12.66 2.05 3.30
N PRO A 244 -13.44 1.85 4.38
CA PRO A 244 -14.82 1.45 4.28
C PRO A 244 -15.49 2.31 3.23
N GLN A 245 -15.90 1.68 2.13
CA GLN A 245 -16.64 2.42 1.13
C GLN A 245 -17.82 3.05 1.85
N PRO A 246 -18.03 4.37 1.69
CA PRO A 246 -19.16 5.04 2.30
C PRO A 246 -20.41 4.21 1.99
N ALA A 247 -21.02 3.63 3.03
CA ALA A 247 -22.21 2.81 2.86
C ALA A 247 -23.24 3.58 2.02
N ALA A 248 -24.07 2.91 1.22
CA ALA A 248 -25.10 3.60 0.44
C ALA A 248 -25.97 4.47 1.40
N GLY A 249 -25.87 5.80 1.28
CA GLY A 249 -26.50 6.77 2.18
C GLY A 249 -25.62 7.36 3.30
N SER A 250 -24.34 7.01 3.36
CA SER A 250 -23.37 7.61 4.30
C SER A 250 -23.09 9.08 3.97
N THR A 251 -22.76 9.83 5.02
CA THR A 251 -22.52 11.27 4.97
C THR A 251 -21.05 11.50 5.30
N ALA A 252 -20.38 12.36 4.54
CA ALA A 252 -19.04 12.80 4.89
C ALA A 252 -19.14 13.96 5.87
N TRP A 253 -18.11 14.15 6.67
CA TRP A 253 -18.09 15.21 7.66
C TRP A 253 -16.92 16.15 7.47
N TRP A 254 -17.12 17.39 7.86
CA TRP A 254 -16.12 18.44 7.87
C TRP A 254 -15.87 18.83 9.30
N PHE A 255 -14.63 18.70 9.78
CA PHE A 255 -14.21 19.02 11.14
C PHE A 255 -13.21 20.18 11.10
N GLY A 256 -13.68 21.36 11.51
CA GLY A 256 -12.89 22.56 11.71
C GLY A 256 -12.17 22.54 13.05
N VAL A 257 -10.84 22.64 13.03
CA VAL A 257 -9.98 22.89 14.18
C VAL A 257 -9.52 24.33 14.23
N ASN A 258 -9.21 24.81 15.43
CA ASN A 258 -8.71 26.15 15.63
C ASN A 258 -7.18 26.20 15.49
N ASN A 259 -6.70 27.19 14.75
CA ASN A 259 -5.29 27.45 14.47
C ASN A 259 -4.70 28.58 15.34
N ASN A 260 -5.46 29.10 16.30
CA ASN A 260 -5.05 30.18 17.20
C ASN A 260 -5.03 29.70 18.66
N ASN A 261 -4.09 30.24 19.44
CA ASN A 261 -3.96 29.96 20.87
C ASN A 261 -4.98 30.68 21.77
N ASN A 262 -6.03 31.27 21.20
CA ASN A 262 -7.02 32.03 21.97
C ASN A 262 -7.82 31.11 22.91
N LYS A 263 -8.16 31.65 24.10
CA LYS A 263 -8.92 30.94 25.13
C LYS A 263 -10.38 30.74 24.68
N GLY A 264 -10.75 29.50 24.32
CA GLY A 264 -12.10 29.11 23.96
C GLY A 264 -12.23 27.59 23.77
N ALA A 265 -13.43 27.04 23.91
CA ALA A 265 -13.75 25.61 23.96
C ALA A 265 -13.69 24.87 22.60
N HIS A 266 -12.77 25.25 21.73
CA HIS A 266 -12.60 24.62 20.41
C HIS A 266 -11.37 23.72 20.38
N VAL A 267 -11.47 22.58 19.69
CA VAL A 267 -10.34 21.67 19.46
C VAL A 267 -9.26 22.42 18.67
N LYS A 268 -8.05 22.38 19.19
CA LYS A 268 -6.89 23.05 18.60
C LYS A 268 -6.15 22.11 17.66
N LEU A 269 -5.53 22.69 16.64
CA LEU A 269 -4.68 21.95 15.72
C LEU A 269 -3.58 21.13 16.44
N ALA A 270 -2.95 21.70 17.46
CA ALA A 270 -1.91 21.02 18.23
C ALA A 270 -2.44 19.77 18.96
N GLU A 271 -3.73 19.72 19.30
CA GLU A 271 -4.35 18.59 20.00
C GLU A 271 -4.60 17.41 19.04
N ILE A 272 -4.71 17.67 17.74
CA ILE A 272 -4.95 16.64 16.71
C ILE A 272 -3.67 16.24 15.94
N SER A 273 -2.49 16.63 16.43
CA SER A 273 -1.22 16.35 15.73
C SER A 273 -0.99 14.85 15.54
N GLU A 274 -1.35 14.04 16.52
CA GLU A 274 -1.18 12.58 16.47
C GLU A 274 -2.18 11.92 15.51
N LEU A 275 -3.41 12.45 15.42
CA LEU A 275 -4.37 12.02 14.40
C LEU A 275 -3.80 12.21 13.00
N LEU A 276 -3.24 13.38 12.71
CA LEU A 276 -2.68 13.69 11.40
C LEU A 276 -1.45 12.85 11.01
N LYS A 277 -0.86 12.12 11.97
CA LYS A 277 0.26 11.18 11.76
C LYS A 277 -0.20 9.71 11.68
N GLY A 278 -1.50 9.45 11.57
CA GLY A 278 -2.06 8.09 11.53
C GLY A 278 -2.58 7.55 12.86
N GLY A 279 -2.48 8.33 13.94
CA GLY A 279 -3.02 7.94 15.25
C GLY A 279 -4.52 8.16 15.38
N SER A 280 -5.02 8.02 16.61
CA SER A 280 -6.42 8.27 16.99
C SER A 280 -6.56 9.56 17.79
N PHE A 281 -7.71 10.23 17.70
CA PHE A 281 -8.05 11.39 18.52
C PHE A 281 -9.49 11.34 19.01
N ARG A 282 -9.68 11.56 20.31
CA ARG A 282 -11.00 11.62 20.94
C ARG A 282 -11.55 13.04 20.86
N TRP A 283 -12.41 13.28 19.89
CA TRP A 283 -13.11 14.53 19.69
C TRP A 283 -14.25 14.68 20.71
N GLN A 284 -14.07 15.57 21.68
CA GLN A 284 -15.13 15.89 22.64
C GLN A 284 -16.26 16.65 21.93
N VAL A 285 -17.49 16.19 22.09
CA VAL A 285 -18.66 16.92 21.59
C VAL A 285 -18.81 18.18 22.43
N GLY A 286 -18.48 19.33 21.83
CA GLY A 286 -18.50 20.60 22.54
C GLY A 286 -19.92 20.99 22.96
N ASN A 287 -20.06 21.50 24.19
CA ASN A 287 -21.30 22.08 24.74
C ASN A 287 -21.62 23.48 24.16
N SER A 288 -21.40 23.69 22.87
CA SER A 288 -21.76 24.95 22.22
C SER A 288 -23.27 24.97 21.97
N LYS A 289 -23.98 25.97 22.52
CA LYS A 289 -25.42 26.20 22.31
C LYS A 289 -25.84 26.30 20.82
N ARG A 290 -24.88 26.42 19.91
CA ARG A 290 -25.10 26.63 18.47
C ARG A 290 -24.73 25.43 17.59
N MET A 291 -24.22 24.35 18.18
CA MET A 291 -23.98 23.12 17.43
C MET A 291 -25.10 22.11 17.70
N PRO A 292 -25.79 21.63 16.66
CA PRO A 292 -26.79 20.60 16.84
C PRO A 292 -26.07 19.33 17.30
N TRP A 293 -26.36 18.87 18.52
CA TRP A 293 -26.04 17.53 19.00
C TRP A 293 -26.44 16.45 17.96
N THR A 294 -27.46 16.74 17.14
CA THR A 294 -27.95 15.89 16.05
C THR A 294 -26.86 15.54 15.02
N ALA A 295 -25.94 16.45 14.68
CA ALA A 295 -24.87 16.15 13.71
C ALA A 295 -23.96 15.02 14.21
N TYR A 296 -23.59 15.04 15.49
CA TYR A 296 -22.78 13.97 16.09
C TYR A 296 -23.56 12.66 16.27
N GLN A 297 -24.89 12.74 16.41
CA GLN A 297 -25.75 11.55 16.47
C GLN A 297 -25.85 10.84 15.12
N GLU A 298 -25.82 11.59 14.02
CA GLU A 298 -25.88 11.08 12.65
C GLU A 298 -24.57 10.43 12.19
N MET A 299 -23.43 10.76 12.83
CA MET A 299 -22.14 10.13 12.52
C MET A 299 -22.18 8.63 12.79
N LEU A 300 -21.76 7.87 11.79
CA LEU A 300 -21.60 6.43 11.85
C LEU A 300 -20.11 6.07 11.88
N PRO A 301 -19.75 4.93 12.50
CA PRO A 301 -18.43 4.34 12.26
C PRO A 301 -18.20 4.26 10.75
N ASN A 302 -16.96 4.53 10.35
CA ASN A 302 -16.48 4.55 8.98
C ASN A 302 -16.89 5.77 8.13
N ASP A 303 -17.65 6.73 8.67
CA ASP A 303 -17.89 7.97 7.93
C ASP A 303 -16.57 8.72 7.70
N PRO A 304 -16.33 9.22 6.48
CA PRO A 304 -15.10 9.94 6.17
C PRO A 304 -15.16 11.38 6.69
N VAL A 305 -14.01 11.90 7.10
CA VAL A 305 -13.87 13.23 7.71
C VAL A 305 -12.81 14.04 6.99
N LEU A 306 -13.14 15.27 6.58
CA LEU A 306 -12.18 16.31 6.18
C LEU A 306 -11.78 17.13 7.40
N ILE A 307 -10.48 17.23 7.64
CA ILE A 307 -9.93 18.10 8.68
C ILE A 307 -9.59 19.45 8.06
N TRP A 308 -10.23 20.50 8.57
CA TRP A 308 -10.03 21.88 8.13
C TRP A 308 -9.46 22.73 9.26
N THR A 309 -8.59 23.66 8.92
CA THR A 309 -8.10 24.66 9.85
C THR A 309 -8.32 26.07 9.30
N GLU A 310 -8.76 26.98 10.17
CA GLU A 310 -8.91 28.39 9.80
C GLU A 310 -7.56 29.10 9.67
N HIS A 311 -7.60 30.33 9.18
CA HIS A 311 -6.43 31.20 9.13
C HIS A 311 -5.95 31.52 10.57
N GLY A 312 -4.74 31.09 10.93
CA GLY A 312 -4.17 31.29 12.27
C GLY A 312 -2.64 31.33 12.28
N ASP A 313 -1.99 30.59 13.17
CA ASP A 313 -0.51 30.60 13.36
C ASP A 313 0.24 29.64 12.41
N GLU A 314 -0.40 28.57 11.89
CA GLU A 314 0.23 27.60 10.97
C GLU A 314 0.40 28.13 9.54
N GLU A 315 1.60 28.04 8.95
CA GLU A 315 1.93 28.58 7.61
C GLU A 315 0.96 28.15 6.50
N LYS A 316 0.58 26.87 6.50
CA LYS A 316 -0.42 26.29 5.61
C LYS A 316 -1.71 26.12 6.38
N TRP A 317 -2.84 26.55 5.81
CA TRP A 317 -4.16 26.48 6.44
C TRP A 317 -5.19 25.98 5.42
N GLY A 318 -6.44 25.73 5.80
CA GLY A 318 -7.44 25.15 4.90
C GLY A 318 -7.60 23.64 5.10
N VAL A 319 -7.72 22.85 4.03
CA VAL A 319 -7.93 21.39 4.17
C VAL A 319 -6.60 20.72 4.45
N LEU A 320 -6.42 20.25 5.68
CA LEU A 320 -5.16 19.69 6.17
C LEU A 320 -4.99 18.20 5.88
N GLY A 321 -6.10 17.47 5.79
CA GLY A 321 -6.06 16.03 5.72
C GLY A 321 -7.43 15.38 5.85
N THR A 322 -7.41 14.06 5.95
CA THR A 322 -8.59 13.22 6.14
C THR A 322 -8.48 12.41 7.43
N ALA A 323 -9.61 11.93 7.92
CA ALA A 323 -9.70 10.92 8.97
C ALA A 323 -10.98 10.09 8.75
N MET A 324 -11.22 9.12 9.63
CA MET A 324 -12.47 8.36 9.68
C MET A 324 -13.03 8.36 11.09
N ILE A 325 -14.36 8.26 11.21
CA ILE A 325 -15.03 8.01 12.47
C ILE A 325 -14.78 6.54 12.86
N GLU A 326 -14.05 6.26 13.92
CA GLU A 326 -13.87 4.88 14.42
C GLU A 326 -15.03 4.44 15.31
N GLY A 327 -15.65 5.41 16.00
CA GLY A 327 -16.76 5.16 16.89
C GLY A 327 -17.21 6.41 17.63
N LYS A 328 -18.25 6.26 18.46
CA LYS A 328 -18.76 7.34 19.31
C LYS A 328 -19.16 6.79 20.68
N GLY A 329 -19.13 7.65 21.68
CA GLY A 329 -19.63 7.37 23.02
C GLY A 329 -20.36 8.58 23.60
N ASP A 330 -20.71 8.51 24.88
CA ASP A 330 -21.45 9.58 25.54
C ASP A 330 -20.61 10.86 25.62
N GLY A 331 -20.91 11.81 24.73
CA GLY A 331 -20.27 13.13 24.67
C GLY A 331 -18.97 13.19 23.87
N TYR A 332 -18.64 12.16 23.07
CA TYR A 332 -17.45 12.19 22.22
C TYR A 332 -17.56 11.32 20.98
N VAL A 333 -16.72 11.63 19.99
CA VAL A 333 -16.47 10.85 18.79
C VAL A 333 -14.99 10.49 18.73
N VAL A 334 -14.65 9.30 18.27
CA VAL A 334 -13.26 8.88 18.05
C VAL A 334 -12.96 8.98 16.57
N LEU A 335 -11.93 9.76 16.24
CA LEU A 335 -11.36 9.86 14.90
C LEU A 335 -10.10 8.99 14.84
N GLY A 336 -9.88 8.31 13.73
CA GLY A 336 -8.65 7.58 13.48
C GLY A 336 -8.34 7.42 12.00
N GLY A 337 -7.27 6.69 11.70
CA GLY A 337 -6.74 6.58 10.35
C GLY A 337 -6.40 7.93 9.72
N GLY A 338 -6.02 8.91 10.54
CA GLY A 338 -5.84 10.27 10.07
C GLY A 338 -4.63 10.39 9.14
N ARG A 339 -4.78 11.15 8.05
CA ARG A 339 -3.74 11.36 7.05
C ARG A 339 -3.64 12.85 6.75
N ARG A 340 -2.47 13.42 7.01
CA ARG A 340 -2.12 14.76 6.55
C ARG A 340 -1.85 14.74 5.04
N PHE A 341 -2.31 15.77 4.34
CA PHE A 341 -1.89 16.02 2.96
C PHE A 341 -0.50 16.68 2.95
N ASP A 342 0.38 16.22 2.07
CA ASP A 342 1.72 16.80 1.89
C ASP A 342 1.63 18.27 1.45
N GLN A 343 0.63 18.55 0.60
CA GLN A 343 0.21 19.88 0.22
C GLN A 343 -1.23 20.14 0.68
N PRO A 344 -1.43 20.64 1.91
CA PRO A 344 -2.74 21.08 2.38
C PRO A 344 -3.37 22.07 1.40
N LEU A 345 -4.68 21.94 1.17
CA LEU A 345 -5.43 22.83 0.29
C LEU A 345 -5.54 24.21 0.95
N THR A 346 -4.56 25.06 0.67
CA THR A 346 -4.46 26.41 1.21
C THR A 346 -5.12 27.38 0.23
N PRO A 347 -6.30 27.94 0.55
CA PRO A 347 -7.04 28.77 -0.41
C PRO A 347 -6.26 30.03 -0.79
N TYR A 348 -5.47 30.59 0.13
CA TYR A 348 -4.59 31.73 -0.14
C TYR A 348 -3.34 31.69 0.73
N PRO A 349 -2.18 32.15 0.23
CA PRO A 349 -1.00 32.31 1.06
C PRO A 349 -1.27 33.33 2.18
N LYS A 350 -0.71 33.08 3.37
CA LYS A 350 -0.74 34.06 4.46
C LYS A 350 -0.10 35.37 3.99
N ARG A 351 -0.90 36.43 3.83
CA ARG A 351 -0.35 37.76 3.54
C ARG A 351 0.56 38.19 4.69
N SER A 352 1.84 38.43 4.38
CA SER A 352 2.76 39.15 5.25
C SER A 352 2.35 40.62 5.32
N GLY A 353 1.42 40.97 6.21
CA GLY A 353 1.20 42.36 6.62
C GLY A 353 -0.17 42.96 6.31
N ARG A 354 -0.61 43.80 7.26
CA ARG A 354 -1.90 44.48 7.43
C ARG A 354 -2.30 45.49 6.32
N LYS A 355 -2.06 45.26 5.03
CA LYS A 355 -2.63 46.14 3.98
C LYS A 355 -4.04 45.70 3.60
N ARG A 356 -5.01 46.25 4.33
CA ARG A 356 -6.45 45.92 4.34
C ARG A 356 -7.24 46.19 3.04
N LYS A 357 -6.62 46.42 1.88
CA LYS A 357 -7.35 46.93 0.70
C LYS A 357 -6.86 46.50 -0.70
N GLU A 358 -5.93 45.56 -0.83
CA GLU A 358 -5.69 44.96 -2.14
C GLU A 358 -6.61 43.75 -2.33
N GLN A 359 -7.48 43.77 -3.33
CA GLN A 359 -8.24 42.60 -3.76
C GLN A 359 -7.24 41.46 -4.02
N VAL A 360 -7.33 40.37 -3.24
CA VAL A 360 -6.58 39.15 -3.56
C VAL A 360 -7.34 38.50 -4.73
N PRO A 361 -6.70 38.28 -5.90
CA PRO A 361 -7.33 37.54 -6.97
C PRO A 361 -7.72 36.14 -6.47
N GLU A 362 -8.91 35.67 -6.87
CA GLU A 362 -9.40 34.33 -6.51
C GLU A 362 -8.43 33.27 -7.04
N THR A 363 -7.94 32.41 -6.17
CA THR A 363 -7.06 31.29 -6.53
C THR A 363 -7.87 30.16 -7.15
N GLU A 364 -7.20 29.24 -7.83
CA GLU A 364 -7.83 28.05 -8.40
C GLU A 364 -8.47 27.19 -7.30
N GLU A 365 -7.84 27.13 -6.12
CA GLU A 365 -8.29 26.41 -4.93
C GLU A 365 -9.63 26.95 -4.43
N VAL A 366 -9.77 28.27 -4.38
CA VAL A 366 -11.01 28.92 -3.92
C VAL A 366 -12.11 28.74 -4.94
N ARG A 367 -11.78 28.88 -6.23
CA ARG A 367 -12.72 28.63 -7.32
C ARG A 367 -13.24 27.19 -7.27
N PHE A 368 -12.34 26.22 -7.12
CA PHE A 368 -12.68 24.81 -6.99
C PHE A 368 -13.55 24.55 -5.76
N LEU A 369 -13.16 25.05 -4.59
CA LEU A 369 -13.93 24.87 -3.36
C LEU A 369 -15.32 25.53 -3.46
N SER A 370 -15.40 26.72 -4.05
CA SER A 370 -16.67 27.40 -4.33
C SER A 370 -17.56 26.60 -5.28
N GLU A 371 -16.99 25.91 -6.26
CA GLU A 371 -17.72 25.06 -7.18
C GLU A 371 -18.19 23.76 -6.50
N ALA A 372 -17.33 23.12 -5.73
CA ALA A 372 -17.61 21.85 -5.07
C ALA A 372 -18.62 22.00 -3.94
N LEU A 373 -18.48 23.04 -3.11
CA LEU A 373 -19.25 23.19 -1.87
C LEU A 373 -20.30 24.31 -1.94
N GLY A 374 -20.14 25.26 -2.86
CA GLY A 374 -20.94 26.47 -2.93
C GLY A 374 -20.39 27.60 -2.06
N ARG A 375 -20.55 28.86 -2.50
CA ARG A 375 -20.04 30.06 -1.78
C ARG A 375 -20.70 30.27 -0.41
N THR A 376 -21.91 29.78 -0.24
CA THR A 376 -22.67 29.85 1.00
C THR A 376 -22.30 28.74 1.98
N PHE A 377 -21.46 27.78 1.57
CA PHE A 377 -20.96 26.74 2.47
C PHE A 377 -20.15 27.39 3.58
N GLN A 378 -20.61 27.18 4.81
CA GLN A 378 -20.20 28.00 5.95
C GLN A 378 -18.68 27.97 6.22
N PRO A 379 -17.97 26.84 6.11
CA PRO A 379 -16.51 26.80 6.21
C PRO A 379 -15.76 27.65 5.16
N LEU A 380 -16.31 27.80 3.94
CA LEU A 380 -15.75 28.71 2.93
C LEU A 380 -16.14 30.16 3.19
N GLY A 381 -17.27 30.40 3.85
CA GLY A 381 -17.65 31.72 4.32
C GLY A 381 -16.57 32.41 5.17
N ASP A 382 -15.79 31.66 5.96
CA ASP A 382 -14.67 32.20 6.74
C ASP A 382 -13.51 32.66 5.84
N VAL A 383 -13.23 31.93 4.75
CA VAL A 383 -12.26 32.32 3.71
C VAL A 383 -12.70 33.62 3.04
N TYR A 384 -13.97 33.69 2.62
CA TYR A 384 -14.50 34.88 1.96
C TYR A 384 -14.61 36.07 2.93
N ALA A 385 -14.95 35.86 4.20
CA ALA A 385 -14.97 36.92 5.20
C ALA A 385 -13.56 37.48 5.50
N ALA A 386 -12.56 36.60 5.67
CA ALA A 386 -11.18 37.00 5.95
C ALA A 386 -10.56 37.79 4.79
N VAL A 387 -10.92 37.45 3.55
CA VAL A 387 -10.32 38.02 2.33
C VAL A 387 -11.14 39.18 1.76
N TYR A 388 -12.47 39.11 1.80
CA TYR A 388 -13.40 40.04 1.14
C TYR A 388 -14.29 40.84 2.10
N GLY A 389 -14.26 40.57 3.42
CA GLY A 389 -14.90 41.43 4.44
C GLY A 389 -16.41 41.23 4.62
N GLU A 390 -16.97 40.10 4.22
CA GLU A 390 -18.40 39.79 4.34
C GLU A 390 -18.83 39.48 5.80
N ARG A 391 -20.09 39.82 6.16
CA ARG A 391 -20.63 39.66 7.54
C ARG A 391 -21.04 38.22 7.86
N ARG A 392 -20.81 37.82 9.13
CA ARG A 392 -20.78 36.43 9.63
C ARG A 392 -22.05 35.95 10.38
N LYS A 393 -22.20 34.61 10.50
CA LYS A 393 -22.74 33.88 11.68
C LYS A 393 -21.65 32.92 12.21
N SER A 394 -21.55 32.73 13.54
CA SER A 394 -20.48 32.05 14.32
C SER A 394 -19.81 30.80 13.72
N PRO A 395 -18.59 30.40 14.15
CA PRO A 395 -17.91 29.25 13.56
C PRO A 395 -18.67 27.98 13.95
N ILE A 396 -19.01 27.20 12.94
CA ILE A 396 -19.44 25.82 13.09
C ILE A 396 -18.20 24.97 12.80
N THR A 397 -17.69 24.29 13.83
CA THR A 397 -16.53 23.40 13.74
C THR A 397 -16.85 22.03 13.13
N VAL A 398 -18.11 21.70 12.84
CA VAL A 398 -18.55 20.37 12.40
C VAL A 398 -19.78 20.52 11.52
N THR A 399 -19.72 20.07 10.26
CA THR A 399 -20.86 20.07 9.32
C THR A 399 -20.80 18.86 8.40
N SER A 400 -21.94 18.43 7.88
CA SER A 400 -21.99 17.40 6.83
C SER A 400 -21.56 17.96 5.48
N VAL A 401 -20.95 17.11 4.67
CA VAL A 401 -20.69 17.29 3.23
C VAL A 401 -21.11 16.01 2.51
N SER A 402 -21.48 16.10 1.23
CA SER A 402 -21.79 14.87 0.49
C SER A 402 -20.52 14.05 0.25
N ILE A 403 -20.67 12.74 0.09
CA ILE A 403 -19.56 11.85 -0.29
C ILE A 403 -18.93 12.30 -1.61
N GLU A 404 -19.74 12.73 -2.57
CA GLU A 404 -19.25 13.25 -3.85
C GLU A 404 -18.38 14.49 -3.65
N GLN A 405 -18.82 15.43 -2.80
CA GLN A 405 -18.03 16.62 -2.45
C GLN A 405 -16.71 16.26 -1.77
N PHE A 406 -16.76 15.32 -0.82
CA PHE A 406 -15.56 14.78 -0.16
C PHE A 406 -14.57 14.21 -1.18
N GLN A 407 -15.04 13.30 -2.04
CA GLN A 407 -14.21 12.63 -3.04
C GLN A 407 -13.60 13.63 -4.04
N ARG A 408 -14.39 14.60 -4.51
CA ARG A 408 -13.91 15.68 -5.39
C ARG A 408 -12.76 16.44 -4.73
N ILE A 409 -12.90 16.82 -3.45
CA ILE A 409 -11.86 17.58 -2.72
C ILE A 409 -10.60 16.74 -2.56
N VAL A 410 -10.73 15.47 -2.14
CA VAL A 410 -9.57 14.58 -1.98
C VAL A 410 -8.83 14.37 -3.30
N ALA A 411 -9.56 14.16 -4.40
CA ALA A 411 -8.98 14.02 -5.73
C ALA A 411 -8.20 15.28 -6.16
N PHE A 412 -8.80 16.46 -5.98
CA PHE A 412 -8.15 17.74 -6.31
C PHE A 412 -6.84 17.95 -5.52
N VAL A 413 -6.83 17.61 -4.23
CA VAL A 413 -5.61 17.70 -3.41
C VAL A 413 -4.54 16.70 -3.84
N ALA A 414 -4.93 15.46 -4.17
CA ALA A 414 -4.01 14.44 -4.65
C ALA A 414 -3.34 14.84 -5.98
N GLU A 415 -4.11 15.38 -6.94
CA GLU A 415 -3.59 15.88 -8.22
C GLU A 415 -2.60 17.03 -8.05
N ARG A 416 -2.84 17.89 -7.05
CA ARG A 416 -1.94 19.00 -6.69
C ARG A 416 -0.65 18.51 -6.07
N GLY A 417 -0.70 17.52 -5.18
CA GLY A 417 0.49 16.93 -4.57
C GLY A 417 1.41 16.22 -5.57
N ALA A 418 0.88 15.76 -6.70
CA ALA A 418 1.64 15.10 -7.77
C ALA A 418 2.30 16.07 -8.77
N LYS A 419 1.91 17.35 -8.78
CA LYS A 419 2.48 18.42 -9.60
C LYS A 419 3.54 19.19 -8.82
#